data_AF-A0A7C4WKK8-F1
#
_entry.id   AF-A0A7C4WKK8-F1
#
_cell.length_a   1.000
_cell.length_b   1.000
_cell.length_c   1.000
_cell.angle_alpha   90.00
_cell.angle_beta   90.00
_cell.angle_gamma   90.00
#
_symmetry.space_group_name_H-M   'P 1'
#
loop_
_entity.id
_entity.type
_entity.pdbx_description
1 polymer ?
#
loop_
_entity_poly.entity_id
_entity_poly.type
_entity_poly.pdbx_seq_one_letter_code
_entity_poly.pdbx_strand_id
1 'polypeptide(L)'
;LVFRVLVQGWLENKLPPLAAIGCSSVLFCTVHRFPDSLGLVPLALVLGWVQFRPHVPEGIGWIFYLHIFLVSVLLAYFPASKLVHMGGVFLSPTRNLPNDNRMRRHRNPWDYPVKVHPYEEYEEEFRDKMKAAGIPVEKE
;
A
#
# COMPACT_ATOMS: atom_id res chain seq x y z
N LEU A 1 27.47 2.13 -15.11
CA LEU A 1 26.51 3.11 -15.68
C LEU A 1 27.12 3.91 -16.84
N VAL A 2 28.26 4.59 -16.65
CA VAL A 2 28.98 5.33 -17.71
C VAL A 2 29.39 4.44 -18.90
N PHE A 3 29.92 3.24 -18.62
CA PHE A 3 30.24 2.23 -19.64
C PHE A 3 29.03 1.88 -20.53
N ARG A 4 27.88 1.62 -19.90
CA ARG A 4 26.65 1.23 -20.60
C ARG A 4 26.10 2.38 -21.45
N VAL A 5 26.26 3.63 -21.06
CA VAL A 5 25.73 4.77 -21.82
C VAL A 5 26.66 5.14 -22.99
N LEU A 6 27.97 5.18 -22.77
CA LEU A 6 28.92 5.62 -23.80
C LEU A 6 29.34 4.48 -24.75
N VAL A 7 29.69 3.31 -24.22
CA VAL A 7 30.21 2.20 -25.03
C VAL A 7 29.09 1.47 -25.75
N GLN A 8 27.98 1.16 -25.06
CA GLN A 8 26.82 0.52 -25.70
C GLN A 8 26.19 1.46 -26.74
N GLY A 9 26.01 2.74 -26.41
CA GLY A 9 25.46 3.74 -27.34
C GLY A 9 26.36 3.99 -28.55
N TRP A 10 27.69 3.93 -28.40
CA TRP A 10 28.61 4.00 -29.53
C TRP A 10 28.57 2.73 -30.40
N LEU A 11 28.45 1.55 -29.79
CA LEU A 11 28.37 0.26 -30.50
C LEU A 11 27.05 0.08 -31.26
N GLU A 12 25.92 0.53 -30.70
CA GLU A 12 24.59 0.46 -31.33
C GLU A 12 24.48 1.32 -32.59
N ASN A 13 25.31 2.37 -32.72
CA ASN A 13 25.41 3.17 -33.93
C ASN A 13 26.17 2.48 -35.08
N LYS A 14 26.83 1.35 -34.81
CA LYS A 14 27.69 0.64 -35.77
C LYS A 14 27.28 -0.81 -36.00
N LEU A 15 26.57 -1.43 -35.06
CA LEU A 15 26.21 -2.84 -35.06
C LEU A 15 24.73 -3.05 -34.76
N PRO A 16 24.12 -4.16 -35.24
CA PRO A 16 22.76 -4.51 -34.85
C PRO A 16 22.67 -4.72 -33.33
N PRO A 17 21.51 -4.44 -32.69
CA PRO A 17 21.38 -4.35 -31.23
C PRO A 17 21.86 -5.61 -30.48
N LEU A 18 21.57 -6.79 -31.03
CA LEU A 18 22.01 -8.08 -30.45
C LEU A 18 23.53 -8.23 -30.44
N ALA A 19 24.21 -7.83 -31.52
CA ALA A 19 25.67 -7.89 -31.60
C ALA A 19 26.32 -6.80 -30.72
N ALA A 20 25.71 -5.62 -30.63
CA ALA A 20 26.17 -4.54 -29.77
C ALA A 20 26.11 -4.94 -28.28
N ILE A 21 25.04 -5.60 -27.86
CA ILE A 21 24.88 -6.12 -26.49
C ILE A 21 25.90 -7.23 -26.22
N GLY A 22 26.07 -8.18 -27.15
CA GLY A 22 27.05 -9.27 -27.01
C GLY A 22 28.49 -8.75 -26.87
N CYS A 23 28.91 -7.88 -27.78
CA CYS A 23 30.27 -7.35 -27.79
C CYS A 23 30.58 -6.44 -26.59
N SER A 24 29.64 -5.58 -26.19
CA SER A 24 29.82 -4.74 -25.00
C SER A 24 29.88 -5.57 -23.72
N SER A 25 29.08 -6.64 -23.62
CA SER A 25 29.10 -7.56 -22.48
C SER A 25 30.41 -8.34 -22.38
N VAL A 26 30.92 -8.84 -23.51
CA VAL A 26 32.22 -9.55 -23.54
C VAL A 26 33.37 -8.62 -23.19
N LEU A 27 33.37 -7.39 -23.73
CA LEU A 27 34.39 -6.39 -23.43
C LEU A 27 34.36 -5.93 -21.97
N PHE A 28 33.17 -5.83 -21.38
CA PHE A 28 33.02 -5.60 -19.95
C PHE A 28 33.61 -6.75 -19.13
N CYS A 29 33.30 -7.99 -19.49
CA CYS A 29 33.78 -9.19 -18.81
C CYS A 29 35.30 -9.34 -18.87
N THR A 30 35.94 -9.00 -19.99
CA THR A 30 37.40 -9.15 -20.15
C THR A 30 38.18 -8.06 -19.41
N VAL A 31 37.66 -6.83 -19.36
CA VAL A 31 38.27 -5.72 -18.63
C VAL A 31 38.09 -5.89 -17.12
N HIS A 32 36.92 -6.36 -16.67
CA HIS A 32 36.60 -6.47 -15.25
C HIS A 32 36.94 -7.82 -14.60
N ARG A 33 37.42 -8.81 -15.37
CA ARG A 33 38.01 -10.07 -14.85
C ARG A 33 37.12 -10.80 -13.82
N PHE A 34 35.83 -10.97 -14.12
CA PHE A 34 34.93 -11.94 -13.47
C PHE A 34 34.70 -11.85 -11.94
N PRO A 35 34.50 -10.68 -11.28
CA PRO A 35 33.90 -10.63 -9.96
C PRO A 35 32.64 -9.76 -9.96
N ASP A 36 31.69 -10.01 -10.86
CA ASP A 36 30.34 -9.44 -10.73
C ASP A 36 29.44 -10.40 -9.96
N SER A 37 29.84 -10.73 -8.72
CA SER A 37 28.99 -11.43 -7.75
C SER A 37 27.93 -10.51 -7.13
N LEU A 38 28.04 -9.19 -7.31
CA LEU A 38 27.18 -8.18 -6.69
C LEU A 38 25.73 -8.18 -7.18
N GLY A 39 25.44 -8.68 -8.39
CA GLY A 39 24.07 -8.77 -8.90
C GLY A 39 23.36 -10.09 -8.58
N LEU A 40 24.12 -11.19 -8.51
CA LEU A 40 23.58 -12.55 -8.37
C LEU A 40 23.44 -12.98 -6.90
N VAL A 41 24.33 -12.52 -6.03
CA VAL A 41 24.27 -12.77 -4.58
C VAL A 41 22.97 -12.28 -3.93
N PRO A 42 22.52 -11.03 -4.13
CA PRO A 42 21.25 -10.58 -3.56
C PRO A 42 20.05 -11.31 -4.17
N LEU A 43 20.10 -11.65 -5.47
CA LEU A 43 19.04 -12.41 -6.13
C LEU A 43 18.92 -13.83 -5.56
N ALA A 44 20.04 -14.55 -5.42
CA ALA A 44 20.08 -15.90 -4.87
C ALA A 44 19.62 -15.94 -3.40
N LEU A 45 19.98 -14.92 -2.63
CA LEU A 45 19.50 -14.77 -1.25
C LEU A 45 17.98 -14.54 -1.23
N VAL A 46 17.46 -13.59 -2.03
CA VAL A 46 16.01 -13.33 -2.13
C VAL A 46 15.25 -14.58 -2.60
N LEU A 47 15.72 -15.28 -3.63
CA LEU A 47 15.11 -16.50 -4.12
C LEU A 47 15.17 -17.63 -3.08
N GLY A 48 16.27 -17.76 -2.34
CA GLY A 48 16.40 -18.71 -1.24
C GLY A 48 15.39 -18.44 -0.11
N TRP A 49 15.14 -17.17 0.24
CA TRP A 49 14.11 -16.80 1.21
C TRP A 49 12.69 -17.08 0.68
N VAL A 50 12.40 -16.76 -0.58
CA VAL A 50 11.08 -17.01 -1.19
C VAL A 50 10.77 -18.50 -1.29
N GLN A 51 11.77 -19.33 -1.59
CA GLN A 51 11.63 -20.78 -1.71
C GLN A 51 11.81 -21.53 -0.38
N PHE A 52 11.98 -20.81 0.75
CA PHE A 52 12.31 -21.38 2.06
C PHE A 52 13.53 -22.33 2.03
N ARG A 53 14.49 -22.03 1.17
CA ARG A 53 15.79 -22.70 1.03
C ARG A 53 16.90 -21.69 1.30
N PRO A 54 17.13 -21.30 2.56
CA PRO A 54 18.11 -20.28 2.89
C PRO A 54 19.52 -20.75 2.50
N HIS A 55 20.14 -20.04 1.55
CA HIS A 55 21.53 -20.23 1.18
C HIS A 55 22.26 -18.91 1.44
N VAL A 56 23.30 -18.97 2.29
CA VAL A 56 24.11 -17.81 2.65
C VAL A 56 25.38 -17.85 1.80
N PRO A 57 25.56 -16.94 0.84
CA PRO A 57 26.77 -16.88 0.04
C PRO A 57 27.98 -16.48 0.89
N GLU A 58 29.15 -17.00 0.54
CA GLU A 58 30.40 -16.70 1.23
C GLU A 58 30.87 -15.25 0.97
N GLY A 59 31.52 -14.63 1.95
CA GLY A 59 32.06 -13.27 1.83
C GLY A 59 31.14 -12.13 2.30
N ILE A 60 30.04 -12.42 2.99
CA ILE A 60 29.16 -11.40 3.55
C ILE A 60 29.75 -10.82 4.84
N GLY A 61 29.95 -9.50 4.87
CA GLY A 61 30.41 -8.76 6.06
C GLY A 61 29.33 -8.53 7.12
N TRP A 62 29.74 -8.25 8.36
CA TRP A 62 28.84 -8.05 9.52
C TRP A 62 27.79 -6.94 9.32
N ILE A 63 28.13 -5.91 8.54
CA ILE A 63 27.26 -4.76 8.23
C ILE A 63 25.97 -5.19 7.51
N PHE A 64 26.04 -6.22 6.68
CA PHE A 64 24.89 -6.76 5.97
C PHE A 64 23.89 -7.37 6.94
N TYR A 65 24.38 -8.17 7.90
CA TYR A 65 23.53 -8.78 8.93
C TYR A 65 22.91 -7.74 9.84
N LEU A 66 23.66 -6.69 10.21
CA LEU A 66 23.12 -5.57 10.97
C LEU A 66 21.99 -4.87 10.19
N HIS A 67 22.19 -4.61 8.89
CA HIS A 67 21.15 -3.98 8.06
C HIS A 67 19.89 -4.84 7.97
N ILE A 68 20.02 -6.13 7.63
CA ILE A 68 18.87 -7.04 7.54
C ILE A 68 18.16 -7.14 8.89
N PHE A 69 18.89 -7.21 9.99
CA PHE A 69 18.31 -7.20 11.33
C PHE A 69 17.47 -5.93 11.58
N LEU A 70 18.01 -4.75 11.27
CA LEU A 70 17.27 -3.48 11.41
C LEU A 70 16.04 -3.43 10.52
N VAL A 71 16.11 -3.93 9.29
CA VAL A 71 14.97 -4.02 8.37
C VAL A 71 13.91 -5.01 8.89
N SER A 72 14.31 -6.16 9.43
CA SER A 72 13.40 -7.13 10.03
C SER A 72 12.71 -6.56 11.27
N VAL A 73 13.43 -5.84 12.12
CA VAL A 73 12.85 -5.12 13.27
C VAL A 73 11.86 -4.05 12.81
N LEU A 74 12.21 -3.30 11.76
CA LEU A 74 11.31 -2.30 11.17
C LEU A 74 10.04 -2.95 10.61
N LEU A 75 10.15 -4.09 9.92
CA LEU A 75 9.00 -4.84 9.40
C LEU A 75 8.12 -5.41 10.52
N ALA A 76 8.72 -5.91 11.61
CA ALA A 76 7.99 -6.37 12.77
C ALA A 76 7.26 -5.23 13.51
N TYR A 77 7.87 -4.04 13.55
CA TYR A 77 7.26 -2.84 14.12
C TYR A 77 6.24 -2.16 13.17
N PHE A 78 6.34 -2.43 11.87
CA PHE A 78 5.50 -1.84 10.84
C PHE A 78 4.00 -1.87 11.18
N PRO A 79 3.35 -3.01 11.55
CA PRO A 79 1.91 -3.07 11.85
C PRO A 79 1.47 -2.15 13.01
N ALA A 80 2.37 -1.85 13.95
CA ALA A 80 2.09 -0.97 15.09
C ALA A 80 2.46 0.50 14.82
N SER A 81 2.99 0.81 13.63
CA SER A 81 3.52 2.13 13.30
C SER A 81 2.53 2.98 12.51
N LYS A 82 2.79 4.30 12.43
CA LYS A 82 2.04 5.23 11.57
C LYS A 82 2.18 4.92 10.07
N LEU A 83 3.17 4.13 9.64
CA LEU A 83 3.40 3.83 8.23
C LEU A 83 2.29 2.95 7.63
N VAL A 84 1.57 2.20 8.45
CA VAL A 84 0.40 1.39 8.03
C VAL A 84 -0.72 2.25 7.47
N HIS A 85 -0.77 3.53 7.84
CA HIS A 85 -1.75 4.48 7.33
C HIS A 85 -1.70 4.65 5.80
N MET A 86 -0.57 4.33 5.15
CA MET A 86 -0.46 4.36 3.69
C MET A 86 -1.49 3.46 2.98
N GLY A 87 -1.88 2.33 3.59
CA GLY A 87 -2.93 1.46 3.05
C GLY A 87 -4.31 2.14 3.00
N GLY A 88 -4.58 3.05 3.94
CA GLY A 88 -5.84 3.80 4.01
C GLY A 88 -6.03 4.80 2.88
N VAL A 89 -4.96 5.25 2.22
CA VAL A 89 -5.04 6.15 1.07
C VAL A 89 -5.65 5.45 -0.14
N PHE A 90 -5.35 4.17 -0.32
CA PHE A 90 -5.87 3.35 -1.43
C PHE A 90 -7.24 2.75 -1.11
N LEU A 91 -7.48 2.38 0.15
CA LEU A 91 -8.73 1.76 0.61
C LEU A 91 -9.75 2.78 1.14
N SER A 92 -9.64 4.06 0.75
CA SER A 92 -10.55 5.09 1.26
C SER A 92 -12.00 4.79 0.85
N PRO A 93 -12.99 5.00 1.74
CA PRO A 93 -14.40 4.74 1.41
C PRO A 93 -14.88 5.48 0.16
N THR A 94 -14.38 6.69 -0.07
CA THR A 94 -14.66 7.50 -1.25
C THR A 94 -14.18 6.90 -2.57
N ARG A 95 -13.22 5.96 -2.55
CA ARG A 95 -12.69 5.28 -3.73
C ARG A 95 -13.26 3.88 -3.91
N ASN A 96 -13.59 3.19 -2.83
CA ASN A 96 -13.97 1.78 -2.86
C ASN A 96 -15.47 1.52 -2.64
N LEU A 97 -16.25 2.48 -2.12
CA LEU A 97 -17.68 2.31 -1.93
C LEU A 97 -18.49 3.01 -3.03
N PRO A 98 -19.55 2.36 -3.56
CA PRO A 98 -20.53 3.00 -4.42
C PRO A 98 -21.21 4.18 -3.72
N ASN A 99 -21.41 5.30 -4.43
CA ASN A 99 -22.17 6.43 -3.92
C ASN A 99 -23.66 6.26 -4.24
N ASP A 100 -24.33 5.29 -3.60
CA ASP A 100 -25.75 4.97 -3.81
C ASP A 100 -26.65 5.43 -2.66
N ASN A 101 -26.13 6.26 -1.74
CA ASN A 101 -26.88 6.83 -0.62
C ASN A 101 -28.19 7.53 -1.01
N ARG A 102 -28.30 8.04 -2.25
CA ARG A 102 -29.51 8.67 -2.80
C ARG A 102 -30.38 7.75 -3.65
N MET A 103 -29.88 6.56 -4.02
CA MET A 103 -30.62 5.56 -4.80
C MET A 103 -31.26 4.50 -3.92
N ARG A 104 -30.61 4.16 -2.79
CA ARG A 104 -31.06 3.09 -1.90
C ARG A 104 -31.08 3.58 -0.46
N ARG A 105 -32.14 3.20 0.25
CA ARG A 105 -32.23 3.41 1.68
C ARG A 105 -31.44 2.31 2.40
N HIS A 106 -30.30 2.67 2.98
CA HIS A 106 -29.53 1.79 3.85
C HIS A 106 -30.20 1.72 5.23
N ARG A 107 -30.79 0.56 5.58
CA ARG A 107 -31.27 0.30 6.95
C ARG A 107 -30.17 -0.38 7.75
N ASN A 108 -29.93 0.11 8.96
CA ASN A 108 -28.97 -0.48 9.87
C ASN A 108 -29.49 -1.86 10.36
N PRO A 109 -28.72 -2.96 10.25
CA PRO A 109 -29.10 -4.26 10.80
C PRO A 109 -29.21 -4.26 12.33
N TRP A 110 -28.57 -3.29 12.98
CA TRP A 110 -28.51 -3.12 14.43
C TRP A 110 -29.50 -2.07 14.95
N ASP A 111 -30.53 -1.77 14.17
CA ASP A 111 -31.58 -0.84 14.59
C ASP A 111 -32.42 -1.51 15.67
N TYR A 112 -32.33 -1.01 16.90
CA TYR A 112 -33.12 -1.50 18.03
C TYR A 112 -34.49 -0.81 18.04
N PRO A 113 -35.52 -1.40 18.67
CA PRO A 113 -36.80 -0.73 18.81
C PRO A 113 -36.64 0.51 19.71
N VAL A 114 -36.49 1.67 19.08
CA VAL A 114 -36.47 2.97 19.76
C VAL A 114 -37.92 3.32 20.14
N LYS A 115 -38.14 3.76 21.38
CA LYS A 115 -39.42 4.36 21.76
C LYS A 115 -39.59 5.65 20.97
N VAL A 116 -40.44 5.61 19.95
CA VAL A 116 -40.86 6.82 19.24
C VAL A 116 -41.85 7.57 20.13
N HIS A 117 -41.77 8.90 20.13
CA HIS A 117 -42.78 9.76 20.74
C HIS A 117 -43.80 10.10 19.65
N PRO A 118 -44.99 9.46 19.62
CA PRO A 118 -46.04 9.80 18.67
C PRO A 118 -46.49 11.25 18.87
N TYR A 119 -47.04 11.85 17.83
CA TYR A 119 -47.54 13.22 17.90
C TYR A 119 -48.57 13.40 19.03
N GLU A 120 -49.43 12.41 19.28
CA GLU A 120 -50.42 12.45 20.36
C GLU A 120 -49.77 12.57 21.76
N GLU A 121 -48.75 11.76 22.05
CA GLU A 121 -48.02 11.84 23.33
C GLU A 121 -47.26 13.17 23.46
N TYR A 122 -46.68 13.65 22.35
CA TYR A 122 -45.98 14.93 22.31
C TYR A 122 -46.92 16.11 22.52
N GLU A 123 -48.09 16.11 21.87
CA GLU A 123 -49.10 17.14 22.02
C GLU A 123 -49.60 17.18 23.46
N GLU A 124 -49.88 16.04 24.09
CA GLU A 124 -50.31 16.00 25.49
C GLU A 124 -49.25 16.54 26.47
N GLU A 125 -47.97 16.23 26.25
CA GLU A 125 -46.87 16.70 27.10
C GLU A 125 -46.57 18.21 26.91
N PHE A 126 -46.73 18.72 25.69
CA PHE A 126 -46.27 20.07 25.33
C PHE A 126 -47.39 21.03 24.92
N ARG A 127 -48.67 20.65 25.03
CA ARG A 127 -49.83 21.45 24.60
C ARG A 127 -49.77 22.90 25.08
N ASP A 128 -49.55 23.10 26.36
CA ASP A 128 -49.56 24.44 26.96
C ASP A 128 -48.45 25.32 26.36
N LYS A 129 -47.29 24.72 26.06
CA LYS A 129 -46.17 25.41 25.41
C LYS A 129 -46.45 25.67 23.93
N MET A 130 -47.10 24.74 23.25
CA MET A 130 -47.50 24.89 21.85
C MET A 130 -48.53 26.00 21.68
N LYS A 131 -49.56 26.04 22.54
CA LYS A 131 -50.57 27.12 22.58
C LYS A 131 -49.92 28.47 22.88
N ALA A 132 -49.03 28.53 23.87
CA ALA A 132 -48.28 29.76 24.18
C ALA A 132 -47.39 30.24 23.02
N ALA A 133 -46.89 29.32 22.20
CA ALA A 133 -46.08 29.60 21.01
C ALA A 133 -46.92 29.85 19.73
N GLY A 134 -48.26 29.79 19.81
CA GLY A 134 -49.15 29.97 18.65
C GLY A 134 -49.10 28.82 17.64
N ILE A 135 -48.65 27.63 18.06
CA ILE A 135 -48.61 26.42 17.23
C ILE A 135 -50.00 25.76 17.28
N PRO A 136 -50.62 25.42 16.13
CA PRO A 136 -51.91 24.76 16.10
C PRO A 136 -51.83 23.36 16.73
N VAL A 137 -52.83 23.01 17.53
CA VAL A 137 -52.99 21.72 18.20
C VAL A 137 -54.28 21.04 17.70
N GLU A 138 -54.26 19.71 17.55
CA GLU A 138 -55.38 18.98 16.96
C GLU A 138 -56.51 18.72 17.95
N LYS A 139 -56.17 18.50 19.21
CA LYS A 139 -57.14 18.31 20.29
C LYS A 139 -57.28 19.67 21.02
N GLU A 140 -58.50 20.22 21.03
CA GLU A 140 -58.82 21.51 21.69
C GLU A 140 -58.49 21.51 23.20
#